data_AF-A0A1U8EZX8-F1
#
_entry.id   AF-A0A1U8EZX8-F1
#
_cell.length_a   1.000
_cell.length_b   1.000
_cell.length_c   1.000
_cell.angle_alpha   90.00
_cell.angle_beta   90.00
_cell.angle_gamma   90.00
#
_symmetry.space_group_name_H-M   'P 1'
#
loop_
_entity.id
_entity.type
_entity.pdbx_description
1 polymer ?
#
loop_
_entity_poly.entity_id
_entity_poly.type
_entity_poly.pdbx_seq_one_letter_code
_entity_poly.pdbx_strand_id
1 'polypeptide(L)'
;MARSIYFMAFLVLAMTLFAAYGVQGDICTTPPRRYIGVCWSDTSCRKVCVEMENFEDGYCSKIQRKCLCTWTCVLDNIPNDAGTIMLQDAKTMQLLEEKFLNE
;
A
#
# COMPACT_ATOMS: atom_id res chain seq x y z
N MET A 1 4.64 37.36 -27.97
CA MET A 1 4.43 36.11 -28.74
C MET A 1 5.33 34.97 -28.24
N ALA A 2 6.66 35.10 -28.23
CA ALA A 2 7.58 34.00 -27.85
C ALA A 2 7.42 33.50 -26.39
N ARG A 3 7.20 34.39 -25.41
CA ARG A 3 6.99 34.01 -23.99
C ARG A 3 5.81 33.07 -23.76
N SER A 4 4.74 33.19 -24.56
CA SER A 4 3.55 32.35 -24.45
C SER A 4 3.78 30.96 -25.06
N ILE A 5 4.60 30.86 -26.10
CA ILE A 5 4.95 29.59 -26.75
C ILE A 5 5.73 28.69 -25.79
N TYR A 6 6.68 29.26 -25.02
CA TYR A 6 7.41 28.48 -24.00
C TYR A 6 6.49 27.96 -22.89
N PHE A 7 5.52 28.77 -22.47
CA PHE A 7 4.55 28.35 -21.45
C PHE A 7 3.66 27.22 -21.96
N MET A 8 3.15 27.33 -23.19
CA MET A 8 2.34 26.26 -23.81
C MET A 8 3.15 24.99 -24.03
N ALA A 9 4.41 25.09 -24.47
CA ALA A 9 5.29 23.94 -24.63
C ALA A 9 5.57 23.25 -23.28
N PHE A 10 5.78 24.02 -22.21
CA PHE A 10 5.97 23.50 -20.86
C PHE A 10 4.72 22.76 -20.35
N LEU A 11 3.53 23.32 -20.56
CA LEU A 11 2.28 22.67 -20.18
C LEU A 11 2.06 21.35 -20.93
N VAL A 12 2.33 21.32 -22.23
CA VAL A 12 2.21 20.09 -23.03
C VAL A 12 3.19 19.02 -22.52
N LEU A 13 4.46 19.40 -22.27
CA LEU A 13 5.45 18.48 -21.68
C LEU A 13 4.99 17.93 -20.33
N ALA A 14 4.52 18.80 -19.44
CA ALA A 14 4.01 18.38 -18.13
C ALA A 14 2.86 17.38 -18.25
N MET A 15 1.85 17.66 -19.09
CA MET A 15 0.71 16.76 -19.27
C MET A 15 1.13 15.41 -19.86
N THR A 16 2.08 15.38 -20.81
CA THR A 16 2.59 14.11 -21.36
C THR A 16 3.36 13.29 -20.33
N LEU A 17 4.12 13.95 -19.46
CA LEU A 17 4.81 13.30 -18.34
C LEU A 17 3.79 12.70 -17.39
N PHE A 18 2.80 13.48 -16.92
CA PHE A 18 1.75 12.98 -16.03
C PHE A 18 0.94 11.82 -16.64
N ALA A 19 0.66 11.84 -17.94
CA ALA A 19 -0.02 10.74 -18.62
C ALA A 19 0.86 9.48 -18.76
N ALA A 20 2.19 9.64 -18.87
CA ALA A 20 3.13 8.53 -18.95
C ALA A 20 3.45 7.92 -17.57
N TYR A 21 3.47 8.74 -16.53
CA TYR A 21 3.52 8.31 -15.14
C TYR A 21 2.11 7.96 -14.67
N GLY A 22 1.46 7.01 -15.36
CA GLY A 22 0.23 6.40 -14.88
C GLY A 22 0.42 5.97 -13.42
N VAL A 23 -0.58 6.23 -12.60
CA VAL A 23 -0.65 5.86 -11.18
C VAL A 23 -0.38 4.36 -11.10
N GLN A 24 0.87 4.01 -10.85
CA GLN A 24 1.27 2.66 -10.53
C GLN A 24 0.69 2.47 -9.14
N GLY A 25 -0.29 1.57 -8.98
CA GLY A 25 -0.83 1.27 -7.65
C GLY A 25 0.35 1.05 -6.70
N ASP A 26 0.27 1.55 -5.47
CA ASP A 26 1.37 1.40 -4.52
C ASP A 26 1.74 -0.09 -4.44
N ILE A 27 2.94 -0.44 -4.91
CA ILE A 27 3.44 -1.81 -4.84
C ILE A 27 4.18 -1.92 -3.51
N CYS A 28 3.63 -2.73 -2.61
CA CYS A 28 4.23 -3.01 -1.32
C CYS A 28 5.32 -4.07 -1.50
N THR A 29 6.38 -3.98 -0.69
CA THR A 29 7.46 -4.96 -0.70
C THR A 29 7.73 -5.48 0.71
N THR A 30 8.01 -6.78 0.85
CA THR A 30 8.38 -7.41 2.13
C THR A 30 9.41 -8.53 1.90
N PRO A 31 10.36 -8.73 2.81
CA PRO A 31 11.21 -9.92 2.76
C PRO A 31 10.39 -11.18 3.09
N PRO A 32 10.52 -12.27 2.32
CA PRO A 32 9.86 -13.54 2.63
C PRO A 32 10.38 -14.18 3.92
N ARG A 33 9.56 -15.00 4.58
CA ARG A 33 9.98 -15.75 5.78
C ARG A 33 10.78 -17.01 5.42
N ARG A 34 10.46 -17.63 4.29
CA ARG A 34 11.06 -18.91 3.85
C ARG A 34 12.33 -18.78 3.01
N TYR A 35 12.66 -17.60 2.48
CA TYR A 35 13.88 -17.41 1.70
C TYR A 35 15.05 -17.09 2.62
N ILE A 36 16.05 -17.96 2.65
CA ILE A 36 17.23 -17.81 3.50
C ILE A 36 18.46 -17.62 2.62
N GLY A 37 19.24 -16.58 2.91
CA GLY A 37 20.52 -16.33 2.27
C GLY A 37 20.48 -15.27 1.15
N VAL A 38 21.53 -15.28 0.33
CA VAL A 38 21.76 -14.29 -0.72
C VAL A 38 20.94 -14.64 -1.96
N CYS A 39 20.27 -13.64 -2.50
CA CYS A 39 19.46 -13.74 -3.70
C CYS A 39 20.32 -13.64 -4.96
N TRP A 40 20.36 -14.73 -5.73
CA TRP A 40 21.13 -14.85 -6.97
C TRP A 40 20.27 -14.85 -8.23
N SER A 41 19.00 -15.22 -8.10
CA SER A 41 18.10 -15.39 -9.23
C SER A 41 16.68 -14.95 -8.85
N ASP A 42 16.13 -14.03 -9.62
CA ASP A 42 14.77 -13.52 -9.44
C ASP A 42 13.74 -14.64 -9.54
N THR A 43 13.96 -15.63 -10.41
CA THR A 43 13.03 -16.76 -10.59
C THR A 43 12.93 -17.62 -9.34
N SER A 44 14.05 -17.85 -8.63
CA SER A 44 14.04 -18.58 -7.36
C SER A 44 13.31 -17.81 -6.27
N CYS A 45 13.55 -16.49 -6.19
CA CYS A 45 12.86 -15.60 -5.27
C CYS A 45 11.34 -15.58 -5.54
N ARG A 46 10.93 -15.39 -6.80
CA ARG A 46 9.53 -15.37 -7.22
C ARG A 46 8.81 -16.66 -6.86
N LYS A 47 9.42 -17.83 -7.09
CA LYS A 47 8.81 -19.11 -6.71
C LYS A 47 8.49 -19.19 -5.22
N VAL A 48 9.41 -18.76 -4.36
CA VAL A 48 9.16 -18.73 -2.91
C VAL A 48 8.03 -17.74 -2.58
N CYS A 49 8.08 -16.52 -3.13
CA CYS A 49 7.06 -15.51 -2.88
C CYS A 49 5.66 -15.96 -3.32
N VAL A 50 5.52 -16.44 -4.55
CA VAL A 50 4.23 -16.78 -5.16
C VAL A 50 3.72 -18.14 -4.70
N GLU A 51 4.54 -19.19 -4.79
CA GLU A 51 4.09 -20.56 -4.55
C GLU A 51 4.06 -20.93 -3.07
N MET A 52 4.94 -20.33 -2.25
CA MET A 52 5.07 -20.71 -0.83
C MET A 52 4.39 -19.73 0.12
N GLU A 53 4.37 -18.44 -0.20
CA GLU A 53 3.88 -17.38 0.71
C GLU A 53 2.68 -16.59 0.17
N ASN A 54 2.16 -16.94 -1.02
CA ASN A 54 0.98 -16.34 -1.65
C ASN A 54 1.09 -14.82 -1.90
N PHE A 55 2.28 -14.33 -2.25
CA PHE A 55 2.44 -12.98 -2.81
C PHE A 55 2.19 -12.97 -4.32
N GLU A 56 1.97 -11.80 -4.91
CA GLU A 56 1.72 -11.68 -6.36
C GLU A 56 3.00 -11.87 -7.19
N ASP A 57 4.14 -11.37 -6.70
CA ASP A 57 5.43 -11.50 -7.39
C ASP A 57 6.61 -11.40 -6.40
N GLY A 58 7.85 -11.46 -6.89
CA GLY A 58 9.05 -11.22 -6.11
C GLY A 58 10.33 -11.12 -6.94
N TYR A 59 11.31 -10.37 -6.44
CA TYR A 59 12.58 -10.11 -7.11
C TYR A 59 13.76 -9.96 -6.14
N CYS A 60 14.99 -10.13 -6.65
CA CYS A 60 16.22 -9.90 -5.92
C CYS A 60 16.58 -8.41 -5.93
N SER A 61 16.72 -7.80 -4.75
CA SER A 61 17.26 -6.45 -4.60
C SER A 61 18.70 -6.39 -5.12
N LYS A 62 19.00 -5.46 -6.04
CA LYS A 62 20.32 -5.35 -6.67
C LYS A 62 21.45 -5.04 -5.68
N ILE A 63 21.17 -4.20 -4.68
CA ILE A 63 22.18 -3.72 -3.73
C ILE A 63 22.34 -4.70 -2.56
N GLN A 64 21.24 -5.00 -1.86
CA GLN A 64 21.30 -5.85 -0.67
C GLN A 64 21.34 -7.35 -1.00
N ARG A 65 21.09 -7.72 -2.26
CA ARG A 65 20.92 -9.11 -2.70
C ARG A 65 20.00 -9.92 -1.80
N LYS A 66 18.91 -9.29 -1.35
CA LYS A 66 17.82 -9.94 -0.61
C LYS A 66 16.66 -10.19 -1.55
N CYS A 67 15.95 -11.28 -1.33
CA CYS A 67 14.67 -11.51 -1.99
C CYS A 67 13.62 -10.58 -1.38
N LEU A 68 12.81 -9.95 -2.22
CA LEU A 68 11.69 -9.09 -1.86
C LEU A 68 10.45 -9.58 -2.59
N CYS A 69 9.40 -9.91 -1.86
CA CYS A 69 8.09 -10.23 -2.41
C CYS A 69 7.26 -8.97 -2.57
N THR A 70 6.42 -8.92 -3.60
CA THR A 70 5.62 -7.76 -3.94
C THR A 70 4.14 -8.10 -4.02
N TRP A 71 3.30 -7.14 -3.62
CA TRP A 71 1.85 -7.20 -3.78
C TRP A 71 1.28 -5.80 -3.93
N THR A 72 0.07 -5.69 -4.44
CA THR A 72 -0.65 -4.41 -4.48
C THR A 72 -1.02 -3.98 -3.07
N CYS A 73 -0.50 -2.85 -2.60
CA CYS A 73 -0.96 -2.26 -1.36
C CYS A 73 -2.43 -1.87 -1.55
N VAL A 74 -3.33 -2.52 -0.82
CA VAL A 74 -4.60 -1.88 -0.52
C VAL A 74 -4.27 -0.89 0.59
N LEU A 75 -4.28 0.41 0.28
CA LEU A 75 -4.42 1.42 1.32
C LEU A 75 -5.86 1.29 1.82
N ASP A 76 -6.13 0.18 2.52
CA ASP A 76 -7.31 0.07 3.33
C ASP A 76 -7.11 1.21 4.32
N ASN A 77 -7.93 2.25 4.17
CA ASN A 77 -8.11 3.21 5.23
C ASN A 77 -8.60 2.35 6.39
N ILE A 78 -7.67 1.83 7.21
CA ILE A 78 -7.97 1.16 8.46
C ILE A 78 -9.03 2.05 9.08
N PRO A 79 -10.30 1.62 9.11
CA PRO A 79 -11.36 2.46 9.62
C PRO A 79 -10.98 2.62 11.08
N ASN A 80 -10.49 3.80 11.45
CA ASN A 80 -9.90 4.07 12.75
C ASN A 80 -10.73 3.34 13.81
N ASP A 81 -10.27 2.19 14.28
CA ASP A 81 -11.11 1.25 15.01
C ASP A 81 -11.43 1.84 16.40
N ALA A 82 -10.74 2.93 16.75
CA ALA A 82 -11.06 3.81 17.85
C ALA A 82 -12.45 4.47 17.74
N GLY A 83 -12.95 4.76 16.54
CA GLY A 83 -14.26 5.40 16.34
C GLY A 83 -15.43 4.47 16.66
N THR A 84 -15.33 3.20 16.30
CA THR A 84 -16.33 2.17 16.59
C THR A 84 -16.33 1.75 18.06
N ILE A 85 -15.16 1.73 18.71
CA ILE A 85 -15.03 1.48 20.16
C ILE A 85 -15.70 2.61 20.96
N MET A 86 -15.43 3.88 20.61
CA MET A 86 -16.04 5.05 21.28
C MET A 86 -17.56 5.10 21.11
N LEU A 87 -18.10 4.68 19.95
CA LEU A 87 -19.54 4.61 19.72
C LEU A 87 -20.21 3.51 20.55
N GLN A 88 -19.54 2.37 20.72
CA GLN A 88 -20.00 1.29 21.60
C GLN A 88 -19.99 1.72 23.07
N ASP A 89 -18.92 2.39 23.52
CA ASP A 89 -18.82 2.88 24.90
C ASP A 89 -19.87 3.97 25.19
N ALA A 90 -20.08 4.93 24.28
CA ALA A 90 -21.11 5.96 24.44
C ALA A 90 -22.52 5.36 24.48
N LYS A 91 -22.81 4.37 23.63
CA LYS A 91 -24.11 3.68 23.63
C LYS A 91 -24.32 2.84 24.88
N THR A 92 -23.24 2.28 25.43
CA THR A 92 -23.28 1.50 26.69
C THR A 92 -23.53 2.41 27.90
N MET A 93 -22.92 3.61 27.94
CA MET A 93 -23.21 4.60 28.98
C MET A 93 -24.64 5.12 28.94
N GLN A 94 -25.18 5.41 27.75
CA GLN A 94 -26.57 5.85 27.60
C GLN A 94 -27.57 4.77 28.02
N LEU A 95 -27.33 3.51 27.65
CA LEU A 95 -28.16 2.39 28.08
C LEU A 95 -28.14 2.20 29.60
N LEU A 96 -27.00 2.50 30.24
CA LEU A 96 -26.83 2.39 31.67
C LEU A 96 -27.62 3.50 32.40
N GLU A 97 -27.57 4.74 31.91
CA GLU A 97 -28.37 5.84 32.46
C GLU A 97 -29.88 5.60 32.33
N GLU A 98 -30.36 5.12 31.18
CA GLU A 98 -31.78 4.78 31.01
C GLU A 98 -32.24 3.63 31.92
N LYS A 99 -31.33 2.73 32.31
CA LYS A 99 -31.64 1.69 33.29
C LYS A 99 -31.71 2.23 34.72
N PHE A 100 -30.84 3.17 35.10
CA PHE A 100 -30.88 3.81 36.42
C PHE A 100 -32.09 4.73 36.63
N LEU A 101 -32.68 5.26 35.55
CA LEU A 101 -33.86 6.15 35.62
C LEU A 101 -35.21 5.40 35.59
N ASN A 102 -35.20 4.11 35.29
CA ASN A 102 -36.39 3.26 35.19
C ASN A 102 -36.47 2.19 36.29
N GLU A 103 -35.56 2.24 37.27
CA GLU A 103 -35.59 1.44 38.51
C GLU A 103 -36.09 2.27 39.71
#